data_AF-A0A3B3VHU5-F1
#
_entry.id   AF-A0A3B3VHU5-F1
#
_cell.length_a   1.000
_cell.length_b   1.000
_cell.length_c   1.000
_cell.angle_alpha   90.00
_cell.angle_beta   90.00
_cell.angle_gamma   90.00
#
_symmetry.space_group_name_H-M   'P 1'
#
loop_
_entity.id
_entity.type
_entity.pdbx_description
1 polymer ?
#
loop_
_entity_poly.entity_id
_entity_poly.type
_entity_poly.pdbx_seq_one_letter_code
_entity_poly.pdbx_strand_id
1 'polypeptide(L)' 'VFDITPGPETGSFSVSARFLGIQMEDFLLRYQDLLQLQYEGVAVMKMFDKAKVNVNLLIFLLNKKFFKK' A
#
# COMPACT_ATOMS: atom_id res chain seq x y z
N VAL A 1 13.40 3.56 2.54
CA VAL A 1 12.75 3.75 1.21
C VAL A 1 11.70 2.68 1.05
N PHE A 2 10.51 3.04 0.55
CA PHE A 2 9.44 2.09 0.24
C PHE A 2 9.43 1.83 -1.25
N ASP A 3 9.52 0.56 -1.63
CA ASP A 3 9.39 0.09 -3.00
C ASP A 3 8.03 -0.59 -3.16
N ILE A 4 7.26 -0.13 -4.13
CA ILE A 4 5.94 -0.69 -4.45
C ILE A 4 6.04 -1.25 -5.86
N THR A 5 5.80 -2.55 -5.98
CA THR A 5 5.77 -3.30 -7.24
C THR A 5 4.39 -3.93 -7.44
N PRO A 6 3.95 -4.14 -8.70
CA PRO A 6 2.72 -4.87 -8.97
C PRO A 6 2.86 -6.32 -8.50
N GLY A 7 1.84 -6.82 -7.82
CA GLY A 7 1.77 -8.20 -7.36
C GLY A 7 1.36 -9.17 -8.48
N PRO A 8 1.25 -10.48 -8.16
CA PRO A 8 0.92 -11.52 -9.13
C PRO A 8 -0.50 -11.41 -9.70
N GLU A 9 -1.43 -10.80 -8.95
CA GLU A 9 -2.83 -10.65 -9.34
C GLU A 9 -3.19 -9.19 -9.63
N THR A 10 -4.20 -8.98 -10.49
CA THR A 10 -4.69 -7.64 -10.83
C THR A 10 -5.29 -6.99 -9.58
N GLY A 11 -4.71 -5.85 -9.18
CA GLY A 11 -5.12 -5.16 -7.94
C GLY A 11 -4.39 -5.61 -6.69
N SER A 12 -3.37 -6.47 -6.81
CA SER A 12 -2.41 -6.75 -5.74
C SER A 12 -1.11 -5.96 -5.95
N PHE A 13 -0.48 -5.54 -4.87
CA PHE A 13 0.76 -4.77 -4.85
C PHE A 13 1.68 -5.33 -3.79
N SER A 14 2.94 -5.59 -4.13
CA SER A 14 3.96 -5.91 -3.14
C SER A 14 4.63 -4.63 -2.67
N VAL A 15 4.63 -4.41 -1.37
CA VAL A 15 5.29 -3.28 -0.72
C VAL A 15 6.47 -3.80 0.08
N SER A 16 7.67 -3.49 -0.38
CA SER A 16 8.91 -3.79 0.31
C SER A 16 9.47 -2.51 0.91
N ALA A 17 10.00 -2.56 2.13
CA ALA A 17 10.62 -1.41 2.75
C ALA A 17 12.05 -1.72 3.17
N ARG A 18 12.97 -0.77 2.96
CA ARG A 18 14.29 -0.81 3.58
C ARG A 18 14.41 0.31 4.60
N PHE A 19 14.64 -0.05 5.86
CA PHE A 19 14.79 0.88 6.96
C PHE A 19 16.16 0.69 7.60
N LEU A 20 16.97 1.76 7.67
CA LEU A 20 18.33 1.73 8.23
C LEU A 20 19.23 0.60 7.67
N GLY A 21 19.09 0.29 6.38
CA GLY A 21 19.85 -0.79 5.72
C GLY A 21 19.26 -2.20 5.91
N ILE A 22 18.24 -2.37 6.75
CA ILE A 22 17.56 -3.65 6.98
C ILE A 22 16.36 -3.75 6.04
N GLN A 23 16.26 -4.87 5.31
CA GLN A 23 15.07 -5.20 4.52
C GLN A 23 13.96 -5.64 5.47
N MET A 24 12.85 -4.91 5.44
CA MET A 24 11.62 -5.29 6.13
C MET A 24 10.90 -6.38 5.34
N GLU A 25 10.02 -7.10 6.02
CA GLU A 25 9.15 -8.10 5.38
C GLU A 25 8.37 -7.49 4.22
N ASP A 26 8.14 -8.28 3.19
CA ASP A 26 7.32 -7.87 2.07
C ASP A 26 5.85 -7.94 2.47
N PHE A 27 5.13 -6.84 2.26
CA PHE A 27 3.71 -6.76 2.56
C PHE A 27 2.90 -6.82 1.26
N LEU A 28 2.02 -7.82 1.15
CA LEU A 28 1.08 -7.89 0.04
C LEU A 28 -0.15 -7.04 0.34
N LEU A 29 -0.32 -5.97 -0.42
CA LEU A 29 -1.44 -5.06 -0.33
C LEU A 29 -2.45 -5.34 -1.44
N ARG A 30 -3.70 -5.57 -1.07
CA ARG A 30 -4.80 -5.71 -2.04
C ARG A 30 -5.59 -4.41 -2.12
N TYR A 31 -5.89 -3.97 -3.33
CA TYR A 31 -6.64 -2.74 -3.57
C TYR A 31 -8.06 -2.81 -3.00
N GLN A 32 -8.69 -3.99 -3.01
CA GLN A 32 -10.00 -4.21 -2.39
C GLN A 32 -9.99 -3.92 -0.88
N ASP A 33 -8.93 -4.35 -0.17
CA ASP A 33 -8.81 -4.11 1.27
C ASP A 33 -8.72 -2.60 1.57
N LEU A 34 -8.04 -1.82 0.71
CA LEU A 34 -8.01 -0.35 0.83
C LEU A 34 -9.38 0.30 0.60
N LEU A 35 -10.14 -0.18 -0.37
CA LEU A 35 -11.50 0.31 -0.63
C LEU A 35 -12.44 -0.01 0.53
N GLN A 36 -12.29 -1.19 1.14
CA GLN A 36 -13.06 -1.57 2.31
C GLN A 36 -12.74 -0.64 3.49
N LEU A 37 -11.46 -0.38 3.77
CA LEU A 37 -11.06 0.58 4.80
C LEU A 37 -11.62 1.98 4.54
N GLN A 38 -11.63 2.43 3.29
CA GLN A 38 -12.25 3.70 2.91
C GLN A 38 -13.77 3.70 3.16
N TYR A 39 -14.47 2.62 2.81
CA TYR A 39 -15.91 2.47 3.02
C TYR A 39 -16.27 2.46 4.51
N GLU A 40 -15.46 1.81 5.34
CA GLU A 40 -15.59 1.79 6.81
C GLU A 40 -15.25 3.14 7.46
N GLY A 41 -14.77 4.12 6.69
CA GLY A 41 -14.37 5.44 7.20
C GLY A 41 -12.98 5.47 7.85
N VAL A 42 -12.18 4.43 7.66
CA VAL A 42 -10.80 4.35 8.16
C VAL A 42 -9.88 5.16 7.26
N ALA A 43 -9.58 6.39 7.67
CA ALA A 43 -8.73 7.29 6.90
C ALA A 43 -7.22 6.96 6.98
N VAL A 44 -6.78 6.20 7.99
CA VAL A 44 -5.37 5.92 8.27
C VAL A 44 -5.16 4.45 8.58
N MET A 45 -4.21 3.82 7.90
CA MET A 45 -3.76 2.46 8.20
C MET A 45 -2.32 2.45 8.74
N LYS A 46 -1.98 1.43 9.53
CA LYS A 46 -0.61 1.17 9.95
C LYS A 46 0.05 0.18 9.00
N MET A 47 1.17 0.57 8.40
CA MET A 47 2.06 -0.30 7.64
C MET A 47 3.29 -0.65 8.49
N PHE A 48 3.68 -1.92 8.48
CA PHE A 48 4.85 -2.44 9.21
C PHE A 48 4.85 -2.12 10.71
N ASP A 49 3.66 -1.93 11.29
CA ASP A 49 3.40 -1.47 12.68
C ASP A 49 4.15 -0.18 13.12
N LYS A 50 4.76 0.54 12.16
CA LYS A 50 5.63 1.69 12.42
C LYS A 50 5.24 2.92 11.59
N ALA A 51 4.66 2.74 10.42
CA ALA A 51 4.28 3.82 9.52
C ALA A 51 2.77 4.00 9.49
N LYS A 52 2.28 5.22 9.74
CA LYS A 52 0.87 5.57 9.53
C LYS A 52 0.72 6.16 8.13
N VAL A 53 -0.15 5.59 7.33
CA VAL A 53 -0.38 5.98 5.94
C VAL A 53 -1.85 6.31 5.75
N ASN A 54 -2.14 7.41 5.05
CA ASN A 54 -3.51 7.77 4.72
C ASN A 54 -4.03 6.88 3.58
N VAL A 55 -5.17 6.23 3.81
CA VAL A 55 -5.78 5.27 2.88
C VAL A 55 -6.15 5.96 1.55
N ASN A 56 -6.78 7.14 1.61
CA ASN A 56 -7.22 7.86 0.41
C ASN A 56 -6.04 8.33 -0.44
N LEU A 57 -4.99 8.86 0.19
CA LEU A 57 -3.78 9.27 -0.52
C LEU A 57 -3.03 8.08 -1.11
N LEU A 58 -3.02 6.94 -0.42
CA LEU A 58 -2.43 5.71 -0.93
C LEU A 58 -3.18 5.18 -2.15
N ILE A 59 -4.51 5.13 -2.09
CA ILE A 59 -5.37 4.78 -3.23
C ILE A 59 -5.07 5.71 -4.42
N PHE A 60 -5.03 7.02 -4.18
CA PHE A 60 -4.71 8.00 -5.22
C PHE A 60 -3.32 7.76 -5.84
N LEU A 61 -2.30 7.48 -5.02
CA LEU A 61 -0.94 7.19 -5.47
C LEU A 61 -0.90 5.92 -6.33
N LEU A 62 -1.56 4.85 -5.90
CA LEU A 62 -1.65 3.59 -6.63
C LEU A 62 -2.36 3.79 -7.97
N ASN A 63 -3.46 4.55 -7.98
CA ASN A 63 -4.19 4.87 -9.21
C ASN A 63 -3.32 5.65 -10.20
N LYS A 64 -2.63 6.68 -9.71
CA LYS A 64 -1.74 7.51 -10.54
C LYS A 64 -0.52 6.77 -11.06
N LYS A 65 0.00 5.80 -10.30
CA LYS A 65 1.24 5.08 -10.64
C LYS A 65 0.99 3.83 -11.49
N PHE A 66 -0.09 3.09 -11.23
CA PHE A 66 -0.33 1.77 -11.82
C PHE A 66 -1.62 1.67 -12.64
N PHE A 67 -2.68 2.39 -12.27
CA PHE A 67 -3.97 2.32 -12.96
C PHE A 67 -4.25 3.48 -13.91
N LYS A 68 -3.20 4.13 -14.46
CA LYS A 68 -3.39 5.15 -15.52
C LYS A 68 -4.15 4.55 -16.71
N LYS A 69 -5.46 4.73 -16.71
CA LYS A 69 -6.27 5.00 -17.89
C LYS A 69 -6.41 6.50 -18.02
#